data_AF-A0A2V9IPV0-F1
#
_entry.id   AF-A0A2V9IPV0-F1
#
_cell.length_a   1.000
_cell.length_b   1.000
_cell.length_c   1.000
_cell.angle_alpha   90.00
_cell.angle_beta   90.00
_cell.angle_gamma   90.00
#
_symmetry.space_group_name_H-M   'P 1'
#
loop_
_entity.id
_entity.type
_entity.pdbx_description
1 polymer ?
#
loop_
_entity_poly.entity_id
_entity_poly.type
_entity_poly.pdbx_seq_one_letter_code
_entity_poly.pdbx_strand_id
1 'polypeptide(L)'
;HPQHGRPCCGRVNRGLAILDDILFLGTLDAHLIAIDAKNGHPLWATTVANARSAYSVTHAPLVIKDKVVVGVGGGEFGIRGFLAAYDARTGKEVWRFNTIPGPGEPGHETWGGDSWKTGGGPIWMTGSYDPVLNLTYWGVGNPSPDWNGDSRPGDNLYSDSVIALDADTGKLKWYYQFSPHDEFDYDSVQVPVLADMEWQGK
;
A
#
# COMPACT_ATOMS: atom_id res chain seq x y z
N HIS A 1 4.90 -19.46 23.03
CA HIS A 1 5.08 -18.16 22.37
C HIS A 1 4.67 -18.30 20.91
N PRO A 2 3.61 -17.63 20.43
CA PRO A 2 3.25 -17.68 19.02
C PRO A 2 4.32 -16.94 18.23
N GLN A 3 4.78 -17.54 17.13
CA GLN A 3 5.81 -16.98 16.27
C GLN A 3 5.23 -15.72 15.60
N HIS A 4 5.62 -14.55 16.12
CA HIS A 4 5.34 -13.27 15.46
C HIS A 4 5.96 -13.32 14.05
N GLY A 5 5.15 -13.02 13.01
CA GLY A 5 5.58 -12.99 11.62
C GLY A 5 6.89 -12.22 11.48
N ARG A 6 7.88 -12.81 10.80
CA ARG A 6 9.14 -12.13 10.50
C ARG A 6 8.89 -11.22 9.29
N PRO A 7 8.96 -9.88 9.43
CA PRO A 7 8.96 -9.00 8.27
C PRO A 7 10.23 -9.27 7.43
N CYS A 8 10.14 -9.10 6.11
CA CYS A 8 11.19 -9.42 5.14
C CYS A 8 12.54 -8.79 5.51
N CYS A 9 12.48 -7.52 5.93
CA CYS A 9 13.58 -6.60 5.77
C CYS A 9 13.97 -5.92 7.10
N GLY A 10 13.64 -6.57 8.21
CA GLY A 10 13.90 -6.09 9.57
C GLY A 10 12.66 -5.55 10.29
N ARG A 11 12.77 -5.39 11.61
CA ARG A 11 11.71 -4.87 12.48
C ARG A 11 11.72 -3.34 12.49
N VAL A 12 11.30 -2.75 11.37
CA VAL A 12 11.30 -1.30 11.17
C VAL A 12 9.87 -0.73 11.20
N ASN A 13 9.76 0.51 11.67
CA ASN A 13 8.56 1.32 11.58
C ASN A 13 8.99 2.73 11.12
N ARG A 14 8.36 3.27 10.08
CA ARG A 14 8.78 4.53 9.44
C ARG A 14 8.10 5.77 10.01
N GLY A 15 7.28 5.63 11.05
CA GLY A 15 6.71 6.75 11.79
C GLY A 15 5.20 6.68 11.96
N LEU A 16 4.63 7.84 12.27
CA LEU A 16 3.23 8.04 12.62
C LEU A 16 2.63 9.18 11.80
N ALA A 17 1.30 9.25 11.79
CA ALA A 17 0.55 10.39 11.28
C ALA A 17 -0.28 11.03 12.39
N ILE A 18 -0.72 12.27 12.19
CA ILE A 18 -1.60 12.98 13.11
C ILE A 18 -2.76 13.64 12.36
N LEU A 19 -3.96 13.55 12.92
CA LEU A 19 -5.15 14.32 12.52
C LEU A 19 -5.82 14.84 13.78
N ASP A 20 -5.96 16.16 13.90
CA ASP A 20 -6.42 16.80 15.14
C ASP A 20 -5.60 16.30 16.37
N ASP A 21 -6.29 15.74 17.36
CA ASP A 21 -5.72 15.15 18.57
C ASP A 21 -5.55 13.62 18.47
N ILE A 22 -5.50 13.05 17.26
CA ILE A 22 -5.40 11.60 17.03
C ILE A 22 -4.08 11.26 16.34
N LEU A 23 -3.28 10.42 16.98
CA LEU A 23 -2.07 9.80 16.40
C LEU A 23 -2.41 8.45 15.77
N PHE A 24 -1.90 8.18 14.58
CA PHE A 24 -2.06 6.91 13.86
C PHE A 24 -0.72 6.23 13.61
N LEU A 25 -0.65 4.92 13.87
CA LEU A 25 0.52 4.11 13.57
C LEU A 25 0.14 2.73 13.04
N GLY A 26 0.93 2.25 12.07
CA GLY A 26 0.91 0.86 11.64
C GLY A 26 1.80 -0.01 12.53
N THR A 27 1.49 -1.30 12.63
CA THR A 27 2.27 -2.27 13.40
C THR A 27 2.76 -3.45 12.56
N LEU A 28 3.81 -4.11 13.06
CA LEU A 28 4.38 -5.30 12.41
C LEU A 28 3.43 -6.51 12.38
N ASP A 29 2.44 -6.55 13.27
CA ASP A 29 1.38 -7.56 13.28
C ASP A 29 0.14 -7.11 12.51
N ALA A 30 0.30 -6.19 11.56
CA ALA A 30 -0.70 -5.72 10.61
C ALA A 30 -1.94 -5.08 11.26
N HIS A 31 -1.73 -4.26 12.29
CA HIS A 31 -2.77 -3.38 12.83
C HIS A 31 -2.52 -1.92 12.41
N LEU A 32 -3.60 -1.18 12.34
CA LEU A 32 -3.63 0.27 12.36
C LEU A 32 -4.23 0.70 13.70
N ILE A 33 -3.50 1.49 14.46
CA ILE A 33 -3.89 1.91 15.81
C ILE A 33 -4.08 3.43 15.80
N ALA A 34 -5.17 3.89 16.41
CA ALA A 34 -5.38 5.29 16.74
C ALA A 34 -5.26 5.52 18.24
N ILE A 35 -4.55 6.58 18.61
CA ILE A 35 -4.24 6.94 19.98
C ILE A 35 -4.58 8.42 20.19
N ASP A 36 -5.16 8.76 21.34
CA ASP A 36 -5.33 10.14 21.76
C ASP A 36 -3.96 10.78 22.03
N ALA A 37 -3.65 11.87 21.32
CA ALA A 37 -2.37 12.55 21.38
C ALA A 37 -2.07 13.20 22.73
N LYS A 38 -3.09 13.49 23.54
CA LYS A 38 -2.95 14.20 24.83
C LYS A 38 -2.65 13.25 25.97
N ASN A 39 -3.24 12.05 25.97
CA ASN A 39 -3.14 11.10 27.08
C ASN A 39 -2.55 9.73 26.71
N GLY A 40 -2.37 9.44 25.42
CA GLY A 40 -1.78 8.18 24.96
C GLY A 40 -2.73 6.97 25.04
N HIS A 41 -4.01 7.16 25.32
CA HIS A 41 -4.98 6.07 25.38
C HIS A 41 -5.41 5.64 23.97
N PRO A 42 -5.59 4.32 23.73
CA PRO A 42 -6.09 3.83 22.46
C PRO A 42 -7.53 4.29 22.25
N LEU A 43 -7.80 4.87 21.07
CA LEU A 43 -9.15 5.20 20.62
C LEU A 43 -9.77 4.01 19.89
N TRP A 44 -9.01 3.41 18.98
CA TRP A 44 -9.40 2.20 18.27
C TRP A 44 -8.16 1.46 17.73
N ALA A 45 -8.32 0.19 17.40
CA ALA A 45 -7.33 -0.62 16.72
C ALA A 45 -8.01 -1.51 15.70
N THR A 46 -7.58 -1.42 14.45
CA THR A 46 -8.13 -2.18 13.32
C THR A 46 -7.09 -3.17 12.82
N THR A 47 -7.47 -4.44 12.71
CA THR A 47 -6.64 -5.44 12.01
C THR A 47 -6.75 -5.19 10.49
N VAL A 48 -5.66 -4.73 9.89
CA VAL A 48 -5.56 -4.42 8.45
C VAL A 48 -5.51 -5.70 7.61
N ALA A 49 -4.77 -6.69 8.09
CA ALA A 49 -4.64 -8.00 7.45
C ALA A 49 -4.18 -9.07 8.46
N ASN A 50 -4.20 -10.34 8.04
CA ASN A 50 -3.75 -11.44 8.88
C ASN A 50 -2.21 -11.53 8.86
N ALA A 51 -1.56 -11.15 9.97
CA ALA A 51 -0.11 -11.25 10.10
C ALA A 51 0.45 -12.68 10.01
N ARG A 52 -0.38 -13.73 10.22
CA ARG A 52 0.04 -15.12 9.99
C ARG A 52 0.22 -15.44 8.51
N SER A 53 -0.37 -14.63 7.64
CA SER A 53 -0.17 -14.65 6.20
C SER A 53 0.93 -13.67 5.76
N ALA A 54 1.87 -13.34 6.65
CA ALA A 54 3.04 -12.48 6.42
C ALA A 54 2.77 -10.99 6.12
N TYR A 55 1.53 -10.53 6.24
CA TYR A 55 1.22 -9.11 6.17
C TYR A 55 1.82 -8.33 7.34
N SER A 56 2.27 -7.11 7.07
CA SER A 56 2.72 -6.14 8.06
C SER A 56 2.40 -4.71 7.62
N VAL A 57 2.36 -3.75 8.54
CA VAL A 57 2.27 -2.31 8.21
C VAL A 57 3.50 -1.61 8.77
N THR A 58 4.47 -1.33 7.88
CA THR A 58 5.77 -0.78 8.27
C THR A 58 5.94 0.71 7.98
N HIS A 59 5.08 1.30 7.15
CA HIS A 59 5.19 2.70 6.73
C HIS A 59 4.41 3.63 7.67
N ALA A 60 4.74 4.93 7.65
CA ALA A 60 3.94 5.93 8.34
C ALA A 60 2.61 6.11 7.59
N PRO A 61 1.44 6.03 8.26
CA PRO A 61 0.15 6.26 7.60
C PRO A 61 0.10 7.63 6.90
N LEU A 62 -0.78 7.79 5.91
CA LEU A 62 -1.08 9.10 5.32
C LEU A 62 -2.49 9.52 5.70
N VAL A 63 -2.63 10.66 6.38
CA VAL A 63 -3.94 11.26 6.63
C VAL A 63 -4.37 12.04 5.40
N ILE A 64 -5.58 11.75 4.91
CA ILE A 64 -6.21 12.47 3.80
C ILE A 64 -7.64 12.81 4.22
N LYS A 65 -7.92 14.10 4.42
CA LYS A 65 -9.21 14.59 4.91
C LYS A 65 -9.60 13.93 6.24
N ASP A 66 -10.70 13.19 6.26
CA ASP A 66 -11.25 12.43 7.38
C ASP A 66 -10.82 10.96 7.39
N LYS A 67 -9.84 10.58 6.56
CA LYS A 67 -9.37 9.21 6.39
C LYS A 67 -7.90 9.07 6.75
N VAL A 68 -7.54 7.87 7.19
CA VAL A 68 -6.16 7.41 7.34
C VAL A 68 -5.91 6.28 6.37
N VAL A 69 -4.88 6.43 5.53
CA VAL A 69 -4.57 5.52 4.42
C VAL A 69 -3.31 4.74 4.74
N VAL A 70 -3.40 3.43 4.59
CA VAL A 70 -2.28 2.49 4.79
C VAL A 70 -2.24 1.41 3.72
N GLY A 71 -1.04 1.06 3.31
CA GLY A 71 -0.73 -0.14 2.54
C GLY A 71 -0.18 -1.25 3.44
N VAL A 72 0.42 -2.24 2.81
CA VAL A 72 0.97 -3.42 3.48
C VAL A 72 2.35 -3.78 2.93
N GLY A 73 3.19 -4.39 3.77
CA GLY A 73 4.40 -5.09 3.35
C GLY A 73 4.18 -6.60 3.23
N GLY A 74 5.19 -7.32 2.72
CA GLY A 74 5.24 -8.78 2.62
C GLY A 74 5.31 -9.33 1.19
N GLY A 75 5.81 -8.57 0.22
CA GLY A 75 5.90 -9.00 -1.19
C GLY A 75 6.68 -10.30 -1.36
N GLU A 76 7.72 -10.49 -0.55
CA GLU A 76 8.61 -11.66 -0.53
C GLU A 76 7.93 -12.94 -0.03
N PHE A 77 6.72 -12.82 0.52
CA PHE A 77 5.96 -13.95 1.10
C PHE A 77 4.68 -14.28 0.32
N GLY A 78 4.51 -13.73 -0.88
CA GLY A 78 3.37 -14.05 -1.75
C GLY A 78 2.05 -13.53 -1.21
N ILE A 79 2.05 -12.38 -0.54
CA ILE A 79 0.81 -11.67 -0.20
C ILE A 79 0.14 -11.12 -1.47
N ARG A 80 -1.17 -10.87 -1.43
CA ARG A 80 -1.84 -10.00 -2.42
C ARG A 80 -1.90 -8.59 -1.85
N GLY A 81 -1.18 -7.66 -2.47
CA GLY A 81 -1.02 -6.30 -2.00
C GLY A 81 -2.28 -5.47 -2.15
N PHE A 82 -2.39 -4.43 -1.32
CA PHE A 82 -3.47 -3.47 -1.38
C PHE A 82 -3.10 -2.15 -0.69
N LEU A 83 -3.87 -1.12 -1.01
CA LEU A 83 -3.99 0.12 -0.26
C LEU A 83 -5.42 0.22 0.29
N ALA A 84 -5.59 0.65 1.54
CA ALA A 84 -6.90 0.84 2.14
C ALA A 84 -6.97 2.16 2.90
N ALA A 85 -8.14 2.79 2.84
CA ALA A 85 -8.46 3.95 3.66
C ALA A 85 -9.46 3.56 4.74
N TYR A 86 -9.24 4.10 5.93
CA TYR A 86 -10.09 3.91 7.08
C TYR A 86 -10.59 5.26 7.56
N ASP A 87 -11.83 5.31 8.03
CA ASP A 87 -12.38 6.48 8.71
C ASP A 87 -11.53 6.78 9.95
N ALA A 88 -10.99 7.99 10.04
CA ALA A 88 -10.01 8.35 11.06
C ALA A 88 -10.57 8.32 12.48
N ARG A 89 -11.89 8.48 12.65
CA ARG A 89 -12.54 8.50 13.97
C ARG A 89 -12.94 7.12 14.46
N THR A 90 -13.28 6.21 13.54
CA THR A 90 -13.89 4.91 13.87
C THR A 90 -13.03 3.71 13.51
N GLY A 91 -12.00 3.88 12.68
CA GLY A 91 -11.16 2.80 12.19
C GLY A 91 -11.85 1.87 11.20
N LYS A 92 -13.05 2.20 10.72
CA LYS A 92 -13.78 1.40 9.73
C LYS A 92 -13.19 1.59 8.34
N GLU A 93 -12.99 0.50 7.61
CA GLU A 93 -12.56 0.56 6.21
C GLU A 93 -13.62 1.28 5.35
N VAL A 94 -13.17 2.27 4.58
CA VAL A 94 -14.00 3.07 3.68
C VAL A 94 -13.86 2.59 2.24
N TRP A 95 -12.62 2.35 1.81
CA TRP A 95 -12.32 1.79 0.50
C TRP A 95 -11.02 0.99 0.54
N ARG A 96 -10.88 0.11 -0.45
CA ARG A 96 -9.68 -0.69 -0.69
C ARG A 96 -9.41 -0.80 -2.19
N PHE A 97 -8.15 -0.68 -2.55
CA PHE A 97 -7.63 -0.93 -3.89
C PHE A 97 -6.63 -2.09 -3.81
N ASN A 98 -6.92 -3.22 -4.46
CA ASN A 98 -5.96 -4.30 -4.59
C ASN A 98 -4.94 -3.92 -5.67
N THR A 99 -3.65 -3.93 -5.34
CA THR A 99 -2.60 -3.61 -6.31
C THR A 99 -2.40 -4.71 -7.34
N ILE A 100 -2.73 -5.95 -6.95
CA ILE A 100 -2.79 -7.08 -7.88
C ILE A 100 -4.27 -7.33 -8.23
N PRO A 101 -4.69 -7.14 -9.49
CA PRO A 101 -6.07 -7.30 -9.93
C PRO A 101 -6.49 -8.78 -10.04
N GLY A 102 -7.69 -9.07 -9.55
CA GLY A 102 -8.34 -10.37 -9.63
C GLY A 102 -9.30 -10.45 -10.83
N PRO A 103 -9.95 -11.61 -11.04
CA PRO A 103 -10.82 -11.82 -12.19
C PRO A 103 -11.90 -10.75 -12.33
N GLY A 104 -11.95 -10.11 -13.50
CA GLY A 104 -12.90 -9.04 -13.82
C GLY A 104 -12.41 -7.62 -13.47
N GLU A 105 -11.25 -7.47 -12.83
CA GLU A 105 -10.60 -6.18 -12.59
C GLU A 105 -9.64 -5.84 -13.74
N PRO A 106 -9.53 -4.56 -14.17
CA PRO A 106 -8.56 -4.15 -15.19
C PRO A 106 -7.12 -4.53 -14.80
N GLY A 107 -6.33 -5.01 -15.77
CA GLY A 107 -4.95 -5.47 -15.56
C GLY A 107 -4.84 -6.94 -15.18
N HIS A 108 -5.94 -7.62 -14.84
CA HIS A 108 -5.94 -9.05 -14.50
C HIS A 108 -5.41 -9.92 -15.63
N GLU A 109 -5.65 -9.53 -16.88
CA GLU A 109 -5.18 -10.21 -18.09
C GLU A 109 -3.64 -10.31 -18.19
N THR A 110 -2.92 -9.52 -17.39
CA THR A 110 -1.45 -9.54 -17.33
C THR A 110 -0.89 -10.58 -16.34
N TRP A 111 -1.76 -11.38 -15.71
CA TRP A 111 -1.37 -12.45 -14.80
C TRP A 111 -1.68 -13.83 -15.37
N GLY A 112 -0.66 -14.68 -15.47
CA GLY A 112 -0.82 -16.07 -15.87
C GLY A 112 -1.54 -16.93 -14.83
N GLY A 113 -2.66 -17.53 -15.22
CA GLY A 113 -3.40 -18.49 -14.38
C GLY A 113 -3.80 -17.89 -13.03
N ASP A 114 -3.37 -18.54 -11.95
CA ASP A 114 -3.71 -18.15 -10.57
C ASP A 114 -2.60 -17.35 -9.86
N SER A 115 -1.54 -16.95 -10.57
CA SER A 115 -0.39 -16.23 -9.99
C SER A 115 -0.77 -14.93 -9.25
N TRP A 116 -1.84 -14.27 -9.67
CA TRP A 116 -2.38 -13.05 -9.03
C TRP A 116 -2.79 -13.24 -7.56
N LYS A 117 -3.12 -14.47 -7.12
CA LYS A 117 -3.56 -14.75 -5.74
C LYS A 117 -2.45 -14.52 -4.72
N THR A 118 -1.20 -14.66 -5.16
CA THR A 118 0.01 -14.46 -4.36
C THR A 118 0.97 -13.50 -5.05
N GLY A 119 0.44 -12.53 -5.80
CA GLY A 119 1.22 -11.76 -6.77
C GLY A 119 2.12 -10.68 -6.20
N GLY A 120 2.23 -10.50 -4.88
CA GLY A 120 3.04 -9.43 -4.29
C GLY A 120 2.34 -8.06 -4.39
N GLY A 121 3.04 -7.08 -4.95
CA GLY A 121 2.61 -5.69 -5.09
C GLY A 121 2.38 -4.95 -3.75
N PRO A 122 3.27 -5.09 -2.74
CA PRO A 122 3.09 -4.38 -1.47
C PRO A 122 3.20 -2.86 -1.65
N ILE A 123 2.64 -2.10 -0.70
CA ILE A 123 2.85 -0.65 -0.59
C ILE A 123 3.40 -0.39 0.81
N TRP A 124 4.72 -0.41 0.93
CA TRP A 124 5.44 -0.33 2.21
C TRP A 124 6.12 1.02 2.45
N MET A 125 5.80 2.03 1.65
CA MET A 125 6.19 3.43 1.80
C MET A 125 4.96 4.35 1.77
N THR A 126 5.09 5.51 2.42
CA THR A 126 4.04 6.55 2.43
C THR A 126 3.95 7.22 1.06
N GLY A 127 2.73 7.39 0.54
CA GLY A 127 2.48 8.09 -0.71
C GLY A 127 2.39 9.60 -0.56
N SER A 128 1.90 10.27 -1.59
CA SER A 128 1.60 11.70 -1.60
C SER A 128 0.14 11.98 -1.94
N TYR A 129 -0.30 13.22 -1.70
CA TYR A 129 -1.69 13.64 -1.92
C TYR A 129 -1.72 15.06 -2.47
N ASP A 130 -2.52 15.25 -3.52
CA ASP A 130 -2.85 16.55 -4.09
C ASP A 130 -4.31 16.91 -3.73
N PRO A 131 -4.52 17.94 -2.88
CA PRO A 131 -5.85 18.36 -2.48
C PRO A 131 -6.63 19.08 -3.59
N VAL A 132 -5.97 19.65 -4.59
CA VAL A 132 -6.61 20.36 -5.71
C VAL A 132 -7.19 19.33 -6.69
N LEU A 133 -6.41 18.30 -7.02
CA LEU A 133 -6.85 17.23 -7.92
C LEU A 133 -7.68 16.14 -7.21
N ASN A 134 -7.67 16.11 -5.88
CA ASN A 134 -8.25 15.06 -5.05
C ASN A 134 -7.68 13.67 -5.36
N LEU A 135 -6.38 13.61 -5.67
CA LEU A 135 -5.66 12.40 -6.03
C LEU A 135 -4.57 12.06 -5.03
N THR A 136 -4.43 10.78 -4.74
CA THR A 136 -3.31 10.25 -3.96
C THR A 136 -2.45 9.33 -4.80
N TYR A 137 -1.13 9.44 -4.65
CA TYR A 137 -0.14 8.80 -5.49
C TYR A 137 0.73 7.86 -4.67
N TRP A 138 0.86 6.62 -5.13
CA TRP A 138 1.55 5.57 -4.40
C TRP A 138 2.42 4.75 -5.34
N GLY A 139 3.65 4.47 -4.90
CA GLY A 139 4.47 3.46 -5.54
C GLY A 139 4.10 2.07 -5.06
N VAL A 140 4.06 1.11 -5.97
CA VAL A 140 3.77 -0.31 -5.74
C VAL A 140 5.05 -1.11 -5.85
N GLY A 141 5.23 -2.08 -4.97
CA GLY A 141 6.39 -2.95 -4.92
C GLY A 141 6.36 -4.08 -5.96
N ASN A 142 7.34 -4.96 -5.79
CA ASN A 142 7.64 -6.11 -6.64
C ASN A 142 6.47 -7.09 -6.83
N PRO A 143 6.39 -7.80 -7.97
CA PRO A 143 5.54 -8.98 -8.12
C PRO A 143 6.15 -10.17 -7.36
N SER A 144 5.37 -11.22 -7.11
CA SER A 144 5.83 -12.41 -6.40
C SER A 144 5.53 -13.70 -7.16
N PRO A 145 6.46 -14.69 -7.23
CA PRO A 145 7.81 -14.68 -6.65
C PRO A 145 8.71 -13.61 -7.26
N ASP A 146 9.55 -12.95 -6.45
CA ASP A 146 10.35 -11.77 -6.79
C ASP A 146 11.39 -12.01 -7.90
N TRP A 147 12.16 -13.10 -7.84
CA TRP A 147 13.27 -13.35 -8.77
C TRP A 147 13.00 -14.39 -9.87
N ASN A 148 11.83 -15.03 -9.87
CA ASN A 148 11.48 -16.04 -10.87
C ASN A 148 10.11 -15.74 -11.52
N GLY A 149 10.16 -15.11 -12.70
CA GLY A 149 9.00 -14.74 -13.49
C GLY A 149 8.30 -15.92 -14.18
N ASP A 150 8.94 -17.08 -14.33
CA ASP A 150 8.40 -18.23 -15.09
C ASP A 150 7.02 -18.69 -14.57
N SER A 151 6.79 -18.53 -13.27
CA SER A 151 5.54 -18.94 -12.60
C SER A 151 4.42 -17.88 -12.67
N ARG A 152 4.73 -16.68 -13.18
CA ARG A 152 3.82 -15.52 -13.27
C ARG A 152 3.98 -14.79 -14.61
N PRO A 153 3.78 -15.46 -15.76
CA PRO A 153 3.96 -14.83 -17.06
C PRO A 153 3.00 -13.64 -17.25
N GLY A 154 3.47 -12.63 -17.97
CA GLY A 154 2.76 -11.38 -18.26
C GLY A 154 3.33 -10.19 -17.50
N ASP A 155 2.85 -8.98 -17.82
CA ASP A 155 3.41 -7.73 -17.27
C ASP A 155 3.24 -7.58 -15.75
N ASN A 156 2.37 -8.37 -15.13
CA ASN A 156 2.14 -8.39 -13.67
C ASN A 156 1.61 -7.07 -13.10
N LEU A 157 0.67 -6.41 -13.78
CA LEU A 157 0.10 -5.15 -13.29
C LEU A 157 -0.62 -5.32 -11.94
N TYR A 158 -0.57 -4.40 -11.01
CA TYR A 158 0.10 -3.10 -11.03
C TYR A 158 1.40 -3.12 -10.21
N SER A 159 2.15 -4.23 -10.20
CA SER A 159 3.47 -4.26 -9.57
C SER A 159 4.39 -3.22 -10.21
N ASP A 160 5.38 -2.76 -9.45
CA ASP A 160 6.41 -1.82 -9.89
C ASP A 160 5.86 -0.63 -10.66
N SER A 161 4.74 -0.10 -10.16
CA SER A 161 4.02 0.99 -10.77
C SER A 161 3.90 2.16 -9.81
N VAL A 162 3.74 3.36 -10.35
CA VAL A 162 3.05 4.43 -9.64
C VAL A 162 1.56 4.36 -10.00
N ILE A 163 0.70 4.42 -9.00
CA ILE A 163 -0.76 4.50 -9.15
C ILE A 163 -1.28 5.83 -8.62
N ALA A 164 -2.26 6.40 -9.30
CA ALA A 164 -3.01 7.56 -8.85
C ALA A 164 -4.46 7.17 -8.58
N LEU A 165 -4.90 7.33 -7.34
CA LEU A 165 -6.23 6.96 -6.89
C LEU A 165 -7.03 8.21 -6.51
N ASP A 166 -8.32 8.17 -6.80
CA ASP A 166 -9.30 9.08 -6.23
C ASP A 166 -9.29 8.96 -4.70
N ALA A 167 -9.02 10.05 -3.98
CA ALA A 167 -8.83 9.99 -2.52
C ALA A 167 -10.10 9.62 -1.74
N ASP A 168 -11.29 9.87 -2.30
CA ASP A 168 -12.55 9.58 -1.63
C ASP A 168 -13.04 8.16 -1.89
N THR A 169 -12.74 7.61 -3.07
CA THR A 169 -13.31 6.33 -3.53
C THR A 169 -12.31 5.21 -3.72
N GLY A 170 -11.01 5.49 -3.74
CA GLY A 170 -9.96 4.50 -4.03
C GLY A 170 -9.92 4.05 -5.49
N LYS A 171 -10.71 4.67 -6.38
CA LYS A 171 -10.75 4.31 -7.80
C LYS A 171 -9.48 4.76 -8.51
N LEU A 172 -8.88 3.84 -9.26
CA LEU A 172 -7.74 4.13 -10.12
C LEU A 172 -8.12 5.17 -11.18
N LYS A 173 -7.32 6.23 -11.29
CA LYS A 173 -7.43 7.25 -12.35
C LYS A 173 -6.43 7.01 -13.46
N TRP A 174 -5.19 6.72 -13.08
CA TRP A 174 -4.12 6.37 -13.99
C TRP A 174 -3.04 5.59 -13.23
N TYR A 175 -2.19 4.91 -13.99
CA TYR A 175 -0.99 4.27 -13.50
C TYR A 175 0.14 4.42 -14.54
N TYR A 176 1.37 4.20 -14.10
CA TYR A 176 2.51 3.99 -14.98
C TYR A 176 3.38 2.88 -14.37
N GLN A 177 3.64 1.83 -15.14
CA GLN A 177 4.50 0.72 -14.72
C GLN A 177 5.94 0.96 -15.16
N PHE A 178 6.87 0.92 -14.20
CA PHE A 178 8.29 1.13 -14.44
C PHE A 178 8.99 -0.15 -14.90
N SER A 179 8.66 -1.28 -14.28
CA SER A 179 9.29 -2.58 -14.53
C SER A 179 8.25 -3.66 -14.85
N PRO A 180 7.73 -3.73 -16.09
CA PRO A 180 6.85 -4.82 -16.50
C PRO A 180 7.57 -6.17 -16.37
N HIS A 181 6.88 -7.15 -15.78
CA HIS A 181 7.44 -8.48 -15.54
C HIS A 181 8.79 -8.45 -14.81
N ASP A 182 8.89 -7.69 -13.71
CA ASP A 182 10.12 -7.58 -12.94
C ASP A 182 10.65 -8.95 -12.50
N GLU A 183 11.97 -9.16 -12.58
CA GLU A 183 12.67 -10.36 -12.08
C GLU A 183 13.85 -9.99 -11.18
N PHE A 184 13.94 -8.71 -10.79
CA PHE A 184 15.10 -8.14 -10.09
C PHE A 184 14.77 -7.57 -8.72
N ASP A 185 13.50 -7.65 -8.28
CA ASP A 185 13.04 -7.11 -7.00
C ASP A 185 13.21 -5.59 -6.94
N TYR A 186 12.77 -4.92 -8.01
CA TYR A 186 12.90 -3.48 -8.20
C TYR A 186 11.65 -2.72 -7.74
N ASP A 187 11.36 -2.84 -6.44
CA ASP A 187 10.26 -2.16 -5.78
C ASP A 187 10.17 -0.67 -6.14
N SER A 188 9.11 -0.31 -6.85
CA SER A 188 8.87 1.07 -7.28
C SER A 188 8.10 1.88 -6.24
N VAL A 189 8.40 1.69 -4.96
CA VAL A 189 7.68 2.30 -3.82
C VAL A 189 8.18 3.70 -3.43
N GLN A 190 9.13 4.27 -4.16
CA GLN A 190 9.69 5.58 -3.82
C GLN A 190 8.59 6.65 -3.81
N VAL A 191 8.68 7.58 -2.85
CA VAL A 191 7.62 8.58 -2.60
C VAL A 191 7.47 9.52 -3.80
N PRO A 192 6.30 9.59 -4.46
CA PRO A 192 6.10 10.54 -5.55
C PRO A 192 6.12 11.98 -5.03
N VAL A 193 7.07 12.78 -5.50
CA VAL A 193 7.18 14.21 -5.16
C VAL A 193 6.34 15.03 -6.12
N LEU A 194 5.43 15.83 -5.58
CA LEU A 194 4.54 16.72 -6.34
C LEU A 194 5.13 18.13 -6.34
N ALA A 195 5.24 18.74 -7.52
CA ALA A 195 5.74 20.09 -7.67
C ALA A 195 5.03 20.80 -8.82
N ASP A 196 4.64 22.04 -8.59
CA ASP A 196 4.26 22.97 -9.65
C ASP A 196 5.53 23.62 -10.19
N MET A 197 5.85 23.34 -11.45
CA MET A 197 7.05 23.88 -12.09
C MET A 197 6.80 24.19 -13.56
N GLU A 198 7.51 25.20 -14.07
CA GLU A 198 7.57 25.47 -15.49
C GLU A 198 8.43 24.39 -16.17
N TRP A 199 7.84 23.65 -17.09
CA TRP A 199 8.45 22.59 -17.87
C TRP A 199 8.33 22.88 -19.36
N GLN A 200 9.46 23.00 -20.04
CA GLN A 200 9.52 23.34 -21.47
C GLN A 200 8.79 24.66 -21.81
N GLY A 201 8.90 25.66 -20.91
CA GLY A 201 8.28 26.98 -21.08
C GLY A 201 6.78 27.00 -20.83
N LYS A 202 6.24 26.01 -20.12
CA LYS A 202 4.84 25.86 -19.77
C LYS A 202 4.64 25.43 -18.34
#